data_AF-A0AAV9K506-F1
#
_entry.id   AF-A0AAV9K506-F1
#
_cell.length_a   1.000
_cell.length_b   1.000
_cell.length_c   1.000
_cell.angle_alpha   90.00
_cell.angle_beta   90.00
_cell.angle_gamma   90.00
#
_symmetry.space_group_name_H-M   'P 1'
#
loop_
_entity.id
_entity.type
_entity.pdbx_description
1 polymer ?
#
loop_
_entity_poly.entity_id
_entity_poly.type
_entity_poly.pdbx_seq_one_letter_code
_entity_poly.pdbx_strand_id
1 'polypeptide(L)'
;MRHLTLDNCLIHPPSSFQGFDRLITLELCNVAISSELLGSLISHCSLLEKLVLEISEVPISNIIEINVSKLKSFDFSGCISYISLMNVPLLTKVSLNLYEGSSMEAQNVYFVKFFESCFALEHLLFKFYIFDQFDNAETDEAPKRLPFDHNRVKRFYLPSIILESLYQTLCCFCLIRCFPYLEYLEIEICNDNDDYGAALLELERFADVTFNHLREVKLDDFWGNAHEMQLLKLLFAKSPVLVRVIIDSYSHPKRRSKILV
;
A
#
# COMPACT_ATOMS: atom_id res chain seq x y z
N MET A 1 29.51 1.05 10.18
CA MET A 1 28.72 0.93 8.93
C MET A 1 27.39 1.65 9.15
N ARG A 2 26.92 2.49 8.21
CA ARG A 2 25.66 3.27 8.36
C ARG A 2 24.55 2.84 7.40
N HIS A 3 24.93 2.30 6.25
CA HIS A 3 24.01 1.79 5.25
C HIS A 3 24.50 0.40 4.87
N LEU A 4 23.58 -0.56 4.83
CA LEU A 4 23.84 -1.93 4.44
C LEU A 4 22.75 -2.35 3.46
N THR A 5 23.19 -2.72 2.27
CA THR A 5 22.35 -3.34 1.25
C THR A 5 22.92 -4.73 0.99
N LEU A 6 22.07 -5.74 1.12
CA LEU A 6 22.39 -7.13 0.84
C LEU A 6 21.42 -7.62 -0.22
N ASP A 7 21.95 -8.26 -1.25
CA ASP A 7 21.19 -8.67 -2.43
C ASP A 7 21.60 -10.10 -2.81
N ASN A 8 20.60 -10.97 -3.00
CA ASN A 8 20.76 -12.35 -3.46
C ASN A 8 21.82 -13.14 -2.64
N CYS A 9 21.76 -13.06 -1.31
CA CYS A 9 22.73 -13.70 -0.43
C CYS A 9 22.10 -14.43 0.77
N LEU A 10 22.88 -15.29 1.41
CA LEU A 10 22.55 -15.95 2.67
C LEU A 10 23.19 -15.22 3.84
N ILE A 11 22.40 -14.94 4.88
CA ILE A 11 22.91 -14.32 6.11
C ILE A 11 23.07 -15.38 7.20
N HIS A 12 24.31 -15.62 7.61
CA HIS A 12 24.66 -16.43 8.77
C HIS A 12 25.57 -15.62 9.71
N PRO A 13 24.99 -14.76 10.57
CA PRO A 13 25.79 -13.99 11.50
C PRO A 13 26.43 -14.94 12.52
N PRO A 14 27.69 -14.72 12.93
CA PRO A 14 28.29 -15.50 14.00
C PRO A 14 27.51 -15.30 15.30
N SER A 15 27.56 -16.27 16.21
CA SER A 15 26.83 -16.21 17.49
C SER A 15 27.21 -15.02 18.38
N SER A 16 28.38 -14.41 18.15
CA SER A 16 28.85 -13.20 18.83
C SER A 16 28.42 -11.89 18.16
N PHE A 17 27.66 -11.95 17.06
CA PHE A 17 27.24 -10.76 16.32
C PHE A 17 26.28 -9.93 17.15
N GLN A 18 26.71 -8.71 17.53
CA GLN A 18 25.92 -7.78 18.35
C GLN A 18 25.09 -6.79 17.52
N GLY A 19 24.90 -7.08 16.23
CA GLY A 19 24.19 -6.17 15.32
C GLY A 19 25.04 -5.01 14.83
N PHE A 20 24.34 -4.03 14.27
CA PHE A 20 24.94 -2.82 13.70
C PHE A 20 24.49 -1.57 14.47
N ASP A 21 25.24 -1.19 15.50
CA ASP A 21 24.95 -0.08 16.41
C ASP A 21 24.72 1.28 15.73
N ARG A 22 25.36 1.50 14.57
CA ARG A 22 25.32 2.75 13.80
C ARG A 22 24.51 2.67 12.51
N LEU A 23 23.78 1.58 12.27
CA LEU A 23 23.03 1.40 11.04
C LEU A 23 21.80 2.31 11.00
N ILE A 24 21.68 3.05 9.91
CA ILE A 24 20.59 3.99 9.60
C ILE A 24 19.68 3.40 8.52
N THR A 25 20.25 2.66 7.57
CA THR A 25 19.52 2.03 6.47
C THR A 25 19.90 0.57 6.36
N LEU A 26 18.88 -0.29 6.33
CA LEU A 26 19.00 -1.71 6.04
C LEU A 26 18.12 -2.05 4.84
N GLU A 27 18.72 -2.61 3.80
CA GLU A 27 18.02 -3.10 2.61
C GLU A 27 18.41 -4.56 2.40
N LEU A 28 17.40 -5.44 2.43
CA LEU A 28 17.56 -6.88 2.23
C LEU A 28 16.72 -7.27 1.01
N CYS A 29 17.39 -7.57 -0.10
CA CYS A 29 16.77 -7.96 -1.36
C CYS A 29 17.06 -9.42 -1.66
N ASN A 30 16.02 -10.25 -1.74
CA ASN A 30 16.14 -11.68 -2.07
C ASN A 30 17.16 -12.40 -1.18
N VAL A 31 17.18 -12.01 0.10
CA VAL A 31 18.05 -12.56 1.13
C VAL A 31 17.31 -13.68 1.84
N ALA A 32 17.87 -14.89 1.83
CA ALA A 32 17.34 -15.98 2.63
C ALA A 32 17.74 -15.82 4.10
N ILE A 33 16.74 -15.51 4.94
CA ILE A 33 16.86 -15.25 6.38
C ILE A 33 15.59 -15.76 7.10
N SER A 34 15.74 -16.36 8.29
CA SER A 34 14.59 -16.74 9.11
C SER A 34 13.94 -15.52 9.77
N SER A 35 12.66 -15.61 10.14
CA SER A 35 11.95 -14.51 10.82
C SER A 35 12.61 -14.14 12.16
N GLU A 36 13.13 -15.13 12.91
CA GLU A 36 13.80 -14.91 14.19
C GLU A 36 15.13 -14.17 14.00
N LEU A 37 15.91 -14.54 12.97
CA LEU A 37 17.15 -13.86 12.64
C LEU A 37 16.90 -12.44 12.13
N LEU A 38 15.86 -12.23 11.33
CA LEU A 38 15.46 -10.91 10.87
C LEU A 38 15.07 -10.01 12.05
N GLY A 39 14.20 -10.50 12.93
CA GLY A 39 13.77 -9.78 14.14
C GLY A 39 14.95 -9.44 15.06
N SER A 40 15.86 -10.39 15.24
CA SER A 40 17.11 -10.16 15.98
C SER A 40 17.97 -9.09 15.29
N LEU A 41 18.20 -9.18 13.98
CA LEU A 41 19.02 -8.23 13.23
C LEU A 41 18.51 -6.79 13.37
N ILE A 42 17.21 -6.56 13.16
CA ILE A 42 16.61 -5.23 13.21
C ILE A 42 16.57 -4.66 14.64
N SER A 43 16.35 -5.49 15.66
CA SER A 43 16.27 -5.03 17.06
C SER A 43 17.62 -4.53 17.59
N HIS A 44 18.74 -5.02 17.06
CA HIS A 44 20.07 -4.54 17.39
C HIS A 44 20.50 -3.28 16.59
N CYS A 45 19.65 -2.78 15.68
CA CYS A 45 19.93 -1.57 14.89
C CYS A 45 19.24 -0.34 15.50
N SER A 46 19.76 0.16 16.62
CA SER A 46 19.10 1.24 17.41
C SER A 46 18.95 2.60 16.71
N LEU A 47 19.65 2.82 15.59
CA LEU A 47 19.60 4.04 14.78
C LEU A 47 18.86 3.86 13.45
N LEU A 48 18.21 2.70 13.24
CA LEU A 48 17.60 2.37 11.96
C LEU A 48 16.41 3.30 11.65
N GLU A 49 16.52 4.03 10.55
CA GLU A 49 15.51 4.98 10.06
C GLU A 49 14.81 4.50 8.79
N LYS A 50 15.48 3.66 7.98
CA LYS A 50 14.92 3.07 6.76
C LYS A 50 15.13 1.57 6.73
N LEU A 51 14.05 0.82 6.50
CA LEU A 51 14.07 -0.62 6.32
C LEU A 51 13.42 -0.95 4.97
N VAL A 52 14.16 -1.66 4.11
CA VAL A 52 13.66 -2.23 2.86
C VAL A 52 13.78 -3.74 2.94
N LEU A 53 12.67 -4.43 2.72
CA LEU A 53 12.59 -5.89 2.66
C LEU A 53 11.96 -6.31 1.34
N GLU A 54 12.73 -6.98 0.49
CA GLU A 54 12.24 -7.62 -0.72
C GLU A 54 12.45 -9.13 -0.58
N ILE A 55 11.35 -9.87 -0.47
CA ILE A 55 11.33 -11.29 -0.15
C ILE A 55 10.59 -12.04 -1.27
N SER A 56 11.33 -12.77 -2.10
CA SER A 56 10.77 -13.54 -3.22
C SER A 56 10.34 -14.96 -2.87
N GLU A 57 10.78 -15.53 -1.73
CA GLU A 57 10.38 -16.88 -1.31
C GLU A 57 9.15 -16.86 -0.40
N VAL A 58 8.18 -17.74 -0.70
CA VAL A 58 6.92 -17.89 0.03
C VAL A 58 7.13 -18.65 1.34
N PRO A 59 6.62 -18.15 2.48
CA PRO A 59 6.37 -19.00 3.63
C PRO A 59 4.88 -19.14 3.91
N ILE A 60 4.49 -20.36 4.28
CA ILE A 60 3.13 -20.74 4.68
C ILE A 60 2.78 -20.15 6.08
N SER A 61 3.73 -19.50 6.79
CA SER A 61 3.49 -18.99 8.16
C SER A 61 4.47 -17.94 8.72
N ASN A 62 5.15 -17.10 7.93
CA ASN A 62 6.10 -16.14 8.52
C ASN A 62 5.42 -14.84 8.93
N ILE A 63 5.49 -14.55 10.23
CA ILE A 63 5.18 -13.26 10.82
C ILE A 63 6.46 -12.41 10.84
N ILE A 64 6.40 -11.19 10.32
CA ILE A 64 7.49 -10.20 10.48
C ILE A 64 7.09 -9.22 11.56
N GLU A 65 7.83 -9.23 12.68
CA GLU A 65 7.67 -8.26 13.75
C GLU A 65 8.68 -7.13 13.62
N ILE A 66 8.19 -5.89 13.58
CA ILE A 66 9.02 -4.69 13.46
C ILE A 66 8.88 -3.87 14.75
N ASN A 67 9.96 -3.84 15.53
CA ASN A 67 10.11 -3.03 16.74
C ASN A 67 11.33 -2.12 16.58
N VAL A 68 11.14 -0.99 15.89
CA VAL A 68 12.21 -0.07 15.52
C VAL A 68 11.74 1.36 15.76
N SER A 69 12.06 1.91 16.93
CA SER A 69 11.49 3.17 17.42
C SER A 69 11.88 4.41 16.60
N LYS A 70 12.99 4.35 15.85
CA LYS A 70 13.46 5.42 14.98
C LYS A 70 13.07 5.26 13.51
N LEU A 71 12.33 4.21 13.17
CA LEU A 71 11.95 3.92 11.80
C LEU A 71 11.07 5.02 11.24
N LYS A 72 11.47 5.59 10.12
CA LYS A 72 10.76 6.65 9.38
C LYS A 72 10.17 6.14 8.07
N SER A 73 10.84 5.17 7.44
CA SER A 73 10.46 4.60 6.15
C SER A 73 10.53 3.08 6.20
N PHE A 74 9.46 2.43 5.72
CA PHE A 74 9.39 0.98 5.59
C PHE A 74 8.89 0.60 4.20
N ASP A 75 9.71 -0.12 3.46
CA ASP A 75 9.38 -0.63 2.13
C ASP A 75 9.38 -2.16 2.19
N PHE A 76 8.27 -2.78 1.81
CA PHE A 76 8.10 -4.22 1.75
C PHE A 76 7.64 -4.63 0.35
N SER A 77 8.32 -5.60 -0.25
CA SER A 77 7.88 -6.30 -1.47
C SER A 77 7.98 -7.80 -1.27
N GLY A 78 6.92 -8.56 -1.51
CA GLY A 78 6.97 -10.02 -1.38
C GLY A 78 5.68 -10.70 -0.92
N CYS A 79 5.79 -12.01 -0.69
CA CYS A 79 4.72 -12.85 -0.13
C CYS A 79 4.79 -12.85 1.39
N ILE A 80 3.70 -12.51 2.09
CA ILE A 80 3.68 -12.52 3.56
C ILE A 80 2.34 -12.93 4.14
N SER A 81 2.38 -13.60 5.29
CA SER A 81 1.17 -13.91 6.07
C SER A 81 0.74 -12.72 6.93
N TYR A 82 1.66 -12.08 7.64
CA TYR A 82 1.35 -10.98 8.57
C TYR A 82 2.58 -10.10 8.88
N ILE A 83 2.43 -8.78 8.80
CA ILE A 83 3.39 -7.79 9.35
C ILE A 83 2.84 -7.21 10.66
N SER A 84 3.61 -7.36 11.75
CA SER A 84 3.34 -6.75 13.05
C SER A 84 4.20 -5.51 13.26
N LEU A 85 3.59 -4.33 13.24
CA LEU A 85 4.27 -3.09 13.62
C LEU A 85 4.08 -2.88 15.13
N MET A 86 5.10 -3.19 15.94
CA MET A 86 4.96 -3.20 17.41
C MET A 86 5.25 -1.83 18.04
N ASN A 87 6.27 -1.12 17.54
CA ASN A 87 6.68 0.18 18.06
C ASN A 87 7.41 0.98 16.97
N VAL A 88 6.65 1.76 16.20
CA VAL A 88 7.14 2.54 15.06
C VAL A 88 6.58 3.98 15.07
N PRO A 89 6.76 4.74 16.17
CA PRO A 89 6.08 6.01 16.38
C PRO A 89 6.48 7.13 15.40
N LEU A 90 7.58 6.95 14.67
CA LEU A 90 8.11 7.92 13.70
C LEU A 90 7.87 7.49 12.24
N LEU A 91 7.15 6.40 12.01
CA LEU A 91 6.93 5.85 10.68
C LEU A 91 6.00 6.77 9.88
N THR A 92 6.59 7.49 8.92
CA THR A 92 5.89 8.49 8.09
C THR A 92 5.70 8.01 6.66
N LYS A 93 6.46 7.02 6.22
CA LYS A 93 6.40 6.46 4.86
C LYS A 93 6.33 4.94 4.89
N VAL A 94 5.34 4.41 4.19
CA VAL A 94 5.15 2.97 4.01
C VAL A 94 4.94 2.68 2.53
N SER A 95 5.65 1.69 2.02
CA SER A 95 5.40 1.08 0.72
C SER A 95 5.16 -0.41 0.90
N LEU A 96 3.96 -0.90 0.56
CA LEU A 96 3.61 -2.31 0.60
C LEU A 96 3.29 -2.81 -0.80
N ASN A 97 4.09 -3.75 -1.28
CA ASN A 97 3.95 -4.41 -2.58
C ASN A 97 3.79 -5.92 -2.35
N LEU A 98 2.55 -6.36 -2.22
CA LEU A 98 2.23 -7.74 -1.84
C LEU A 98 2.11 -8.63 -3.09
N TYR A 99 2.70 -9.82 -3.03
CA TYR A 99 2.67 -10.82 -4.12
C TYR A 99 1.64 -11.93 -3.83
N GLU A 100 1.37 -12.76 -4.85
CA GLU A 100 0.51 -13.94 -4.76
C GLU A 100 0.84 -14.85 -3.57
N GLY A 101 -0.18 -15.45 -2.95
CA GLY A 101 0.02 -16.36 -1.82
C GLY A 101 0.22 -15.66 -0.47
N SER A 102 0.14 -14.32 -0.43
CA SER A 102 0.02 -13.60 0.84
C SER A 102 -1.32 -13.94 1.50
N SER A 103 -1.29 -14.60 2.67
CA SER A 103 -2.53 -14.93 3.41
C SER A 103 -3.16 -13.63 3.93
N MET A 104 -4.37 -13.34 3.49
CA MET A 104 -5.17 -12.24 4.03
C MET A 104 -6.38 -12.78 4.82
N GLU A 105 -6.18 -13.84 5.60
CA GLU A 105 -7.22 -14.60 6.33
C GLU A 105 -8.04 -13.81 7.39
N ALA A 106 -7.87 -12.49 7.51
CA ALA A 106 -8.88 -11.59 8.09
C ALA A 106 -8.60 -10.16 7.62
N GLN A 107 -8.90 -9.87 6.34
CA GLN A 107 -8.58 -8.63 5.63
C GLN A 107 -8.81 -7.37 6.48
N ASN A 108 -9.93 -7.27 7.19
CA ASN A 108 -10.20 -6.14 8.07
C ASN A 108 -9.28 -6.10 9.30
N VAL A 109 -9.14 -7.20 10.05
CA VAL A 109 -8.38 -7.21 11.31
C VAL A 109 -6.90 -6.93 11.08
N TYR A 110 -6.35 -7.41 9.96
CA TYR A 110 -4.97 -7.14 9.58
C TYR A 110 -4.73 -5.65 9.31
N PHE A 111 -5.54 -5.06 8.41
CA PHE A 111 -5.40 -3.63 8.09
C PHE A 111 -5.59 -2.76 9.32
N VAL A 112 -6.56 -3.10 10.17
CA VAL A 112 -6.81 -2.40 11.43
C VAL A 112 -5.53 -2.36 12.28
N LYS A 113 -4.94 -3.51 12.60
CA LYS A 113 -3.72 -3.55 13.43
C LYS A 113 -2.54 -2.85 12.76
N PHE A 114 -2.37 -3.00 11.46
CA PHE A 114 -1.30 -2.33 10.72
C PHE A 114 -1.42 -0.81 10.84
N PHE A 115 -2.60 -0.25 10.58
CA PHE A 115 -2.83 1.19 10.59
C PHE A 115 -2.90 1.78 12.02
N GLU A 116 -3.33 1.02 13.03
CA GLU A 116 -3.28 1.43 14.44
C GLU A 116 -1.85 1.74 14.89
N SER A 117 -0.89 0.96 14.42
CA SER A 117 0.51 1.07 14.84
C SER A 117 1.29 2.21 14.20
N CYS A 118 0.86 2.74 13.06
CA CYS A 118 1.59 3.75 12.29
C CYS A 118 0.92 5.13 12.32
N PHE A 119 0.54 5.63 13.51
CA PHE A 119 -0.17 6.90 13.68
C PHE A 119 0.51 8.15 13.08
N ALA A 120 1.80 8.10 12.77
CA ALA A 120 2.56 9.18 12.15
C ALA A 120 2.60 9.11 10.60
N LEU A 121 1.95 8.13 9.99
CA LEU A 121 1.98 7.90 8.54
C LEU A 121 1.48 9.12 7.75
N GLU A 122 2.29 9.56 6.79
CA GLU A 122 1.99 10.69 5.88
C GLU A 122 1.93 10.25 4.42
N HIS A 123 2.71 9.22 4.05
CA HIS A 123 2.83 8.69 2.70
C HIS A 123 2.61 7.19 2.69
N LEU A 124 1.64 6.74 1.89
CA LEU A 124 1.34 5.34 1.70
C LEU A 124 1.42 4.99 0.22
N LEU A 125 2.20 3.97 -0.12
CA LEU A 125 2.07 3.23 -1.37
C LEU A 125 1.55 1.85 -1.03
N PHE A 126 0.47 1.43 -1.69
CA PHE A 126 -0.15 0.15 -1.45
C PHE A 126 -0.55 -0.53 -2.76
N LYS A 127 0.16 -1.59 -3.12
CA LYS A 127 -0.21 -2.45 -4.27
C LYS A 127 -1.07 -3.60 -3.78
N PHE A 128 -2.28 -3.71 -4.32
CA PHE A 128 -3.14 -4.87 -4.12
C PHE A 128 -2.68 -6.03 -5.01
N TYR A 129 -2.80 -7.26 -4.50
CA TYR A 129 -2.71 -8.45 -5.34
C TYR A 129 -4.11 -8.94 -5.69
N ILE A 130 -4.28 -9.49 -6.90
CA ILE A 130 -5.52 -10.12 -7.37
C ILE A 130 -5.63 -11.48 -6.70
N PHE A 131 -6.66 -11.68 -5.88
CA PHE A 131 -6.94 -13.04 -5.42
C PHE A 131 -7.98 -13.65 -6.35
N ASP A 132 -7.59 -14.60 -7.17
CA ASP A 132 -8.50 -15.38 -8.05
C ASP A 132 -9.67 -16.02 -7.26
N GLN A 133 -9.50 -16.21 -5.95
CA GLN A 133 -10.54 -16.77 -5.07
C GLN A 133 -11.65 -15.79 -4.69
N PHE A 134 -11.49 -14.48 -4.92
CA PHE A 134 -12.48 -13.46 -4.54
C PHE A 134 -13.36 -13.00 -5.72
N ASP A 135 -13.21 -13.60 -6.90
CA ASP A 135 -14.14 -13.39 -8.03
C ASP A 135 -15.57 -13.85 -7.70
N ASN A 136 -15.75 -14.65 -6.63
CA ASN A 136 -17.04 -15.07 -6.09
C ASN A 136 -17.37 -14.46 -4.72
N ALA A 137 -16.55 -13.55 -4.18
CA ALA A 137 -16.78 -12.97 -2.86
C ALA A 137 -18.02 -12.07 -2.90
N GLU A 138 -19.00 -12.38 -2.05
CA GLU A 138 -20.20 -11.55 -1.92
C GLU A 138 -19.80 -10.14 -1.48
N THR A 139 -20.53 -9.12 -1.97
CA THR A 139 -20.23 -7.70 -1.72
C THR A 139 -20.14 -7.29 -0.25
N ASP A 140 -20.60 -8.14 0.67
CA ASP A 140 -20.56 -7.94 2.12
C ASP A 140 -19.23 -8.34 2.77
N GLU A 141 -18.34 -9.05 2.06
CA GLU A 141 -17.01 -9.41 2.56
C GLU A 141 -15.97 -8.29 2.44
N ALA A 142 -16.23 -7.33 1.54
CA ALA A 142 -15.32 -6.21 1.33
C ALA A 142 -15.26 -5.27 2.56
N PRO A 143 -14.06 -4.76 2.91
CA PRO A 143 -13.91 -3.75 3.96
C PRO A 143 -14.82 -2.54 3.73
N LYS A 144 -15.71 -2.23 4.68
CA LYS A 144 -16.58 -1.03 4.59
C LYS A 144 -15.84 0.24 4.99
N ARG A 145 -15.08 0.17 6.09
CA ARG A 145 -14.19 1.23 6.61
C ARG A 145 -13.28 0.64 7.68
N LEU A 146 -12.10 1.23 7.91
CA LEU A 146 -11.38 1.02 9.16
C LEU A 146 -12.18 1.62 10.35
N PRO A 147 -12.01 1.10 11.58
CA PRO A 147 -12.73 1.58 12.76
C PRO A 147 -12.25 2.97 13.22
N PHE A 148 -11.23 3.53 12.56
CA PHE A 148 -10.67 4.85 12.84
C PHE A 148 -10.21 5.51 11.54
N ASP A 149 -10.09 6.83 11.59
CA ASP A 149 -9.51 7.63 10.52
C ASP A 149 -8.01 7.83 10.78
N HIS A 150 -7.22 7.74 9.70
CA HIS A 150 -5.81 8.07 9.74
C HIS A 150 -5.59 9.52 9.31
N ASN A 151 -5.60 10.40 10.31
CA ASN A 151 -5.69 11.85 10.11
C ASN A 151 -4.41 12.52 9.57
N ARG A 152 -3.35 11.77 9.27
CA ARG A 152 -2.07 12.33 8.81
C ARG A 152 -1.67 11.93 7.41
N VAL A 153 -2.30 10.90 6.83
CA VAL A 153 -2.01 10.49 5.45
C VAL A 153 -2.40 11.62 4.49
N LYS A 154 -1.39 12.13 3.78
CA LYS A 154 -1.53 13.22 2.79
C LYS A 154 -1.30 12.74 1.37
N ARG A 155 -0.53 11.67 1.19
CA ARG A 155 -0.21 11.12 -0.12
C ARG A 155 -0.49 9.64 -0.17
N PHE A 156 -1.29 9.23 -1.15
CA PHE A 156 -1.65 7.84 -1.35
C PHE A 156 -1.39 7.43 -2.80
N TYR A 157 -0.64 6.35 -2.97
CA TYR A 157 -0.24 5.79 -4.25
C TYR A 157 -0.77 4.36 -4.35
N LEU A 158 -1.51 4.10 -5.42
CA LEU A 158 -2.21 2.85 -5.70
C LEU A 158 -1.76 2.32 -7.07
N PRO A 159 -0.65 1.57 -7.12
CA PRO A 159 -0.19 0.96 -8.36
C PRO A 159 -1.04 -0.26 -8.76
N SER A 160 -1.13 -0.50 -10.07
CA SER A 160 -1.72 -1.70 -10.69
C SER A 160 -3.17 -2.03 -10.25
N ILE A 161 -4.05 -1.03 -10.19
CA ILE A 161 -5.47 -1.23 -9.81
C ILE A 161 -6.31 -1.70 -11.00
N ILE A 162 -7.02 -2.81 -10.84
CA ILE A 162 -8.05 -3.24 -11.79
C ILE A 162 -9.41 -2.69 -11.35
N LEU A 163 -9.90 -1.65 -12.03
CA LEU A 163 -11.18 -1.01 -11.68
C LEU A 163 -12.41 -1.87 -11.99
N GLU A 164 -12.26 -2.87 -12.83
CA GLU A 164 -13.31 -3.85 -13.14
C GLU A 164 -13.47 -4.88 -12.01
N SER A 165 -12.42 -5.08 -11.20
CA SER A 165 -12.50 -5.87 -9.97
C SER A 165 -13.23 -5.08 -8.89
N LEU A 166 -14.48 -5.47 -8.62
CA LEU A 166 -15.30 -4.85 -7.58
C LEU A 166 -14.62 -4.92 -6.21
N TYR A 167 -13.99 -6.05 -5.88
CA TYR A 167 -13.27 -6.24 -4.62
C TYR A 167 -12.10 -5.26 -4.46
N GLN A 168 -11.18 -5.18 -5.44
CA GLN A 168 -10.05 -4.24 -5.37
C GLN A 168 -10.55 -2.80 -5.26
N THR A 169 -11.56 -2.48 -6.05
CA THR A 169 -12.14 -1.14 -6.09
C THR A 169 -12.74 -0.77 -4.73
N LEU A 170 -13.51 -1.68 -4.10
CA LEU A 170 -14.05 -1.47 -2.75
C LEU A 170 -12.95 -1.32 -1.70
N CYS A 171 -11.88 -2.11 -1.76
CA CYS A 171 -10.72 -2.00 -0.87
C CYS A 171 -10.00 -0.65 -1.02
N CYS A 172 -9.74 -0.22 -2.26
CA CYS A 172 -9.16 1.09 -2.56
C CYS A 172 -9.99 2.18 -1.91
N PHE A 173 -11.30 2.14 -2.14
CA PHE A 173 -12.22 3.12 -1.61
C PHE A 173 -12.36 3.10 -0.09
N CYS A 174 -12.32 1.92 0.53
CA CYS A 174 -12.27 1.81 1.99
C CYS A 174 -11.06 2.57 2.56
N LEU A 175 -9.88 2.39 1.97
CA LEU A 175 -8.68 3.09 2.41
C LEU A 175 -8.77 4.60 2.17
N ILE A 176 -9.19 5.03 0.97
CA ILE A 176 -9.33 6.47 0.68
C ILE A 176 -10.31 7.14 1.68
N ARG A 177 -11.42 6.47 2.04
CA ARG A 177 -12.36 6.97 3.08
C ARG A 177 -11.71 7.19 4.44
N CYS A 178 -10.67 6.43 4.76
CA CYS A 178 -9.97 6.51 6.05
C CYS A 178 -8.92 7.64 6.08
N PHE A 179 -8.70 8.36 4.98
CA PHE A 179 -7.70 9.42 4.86
C PHE A 179 -8.37 10.79 4.65
N PRO A 180 -9.03 11.35 5.68
CA PRO A 180 -9.83 12.58 5.53
C PRO A 180 -9.00 13.80 5.10
N TYR A 181 -7.69 13.81 5.36
CA TYR A 181 -6.75 14.88 5.00
C TYR A 181 -5.89 14.57 3.77
N LEU A 182 -6.30 13.60 2.94
CA LEU A 182 -5.59 13.23 1.73
C LEU A 182 -5.47 14.45 0.79
N GLU A 183 -4.25 14.81 0.42
CA GLU A 183 -3.96 15.97 -0.46
C GLU A 183 -3.64 15.54 -1.90
N TYR A 184 -3.04 14.35 -2.06
CA TYR A 184 -2.58 13.80 -3.33
C TYR A 184 -2.95 12.32 -3.44
N LEU A 185 -3.58 11.96 -4.55
CA LEU A 185 -3.93 10.57 -4.90
C LEU A 185 -3.34 10.23 -6.27
N GLU A 186 -2.64 9.10 -6.35
CA GLU A 186 -2.14 8.55 -7.62
C GLU A 186 -2.61 7.12 -7.78
N ILE A 187 -3.20 6.83 -8.93
CA ILE A 187 -3.72 5.50 -9.29
C ILE A 187 -3.13 5.13 -10.64
N GLU A 188 -2.42 4.01 -10.69
CA GLU A 188 -1.98 3.37 -11.94
C GLU A 188 -2.99 2.29 -12.27
N ILE A 189 -3.66 2.43 -13.42
CA ILE A 189 -4.76 1.54 -13.81
C ILE A 189 -4.18 0.35 -14.58
N CYS A 190 -4.50 -0.85 -14.11
CA CYS A 190 -4.21 -2.09 -14.82
C CYS A 190 -5.46 -2.54 -15.57
N ASN A 191 -5.39 -2.61 -16.89
CA ASN A 191 -6.45 -3.18 -17.72
C ASN A 191 -6.13 -4.66 -17.93
N ASP A 192 -6.89 -5.53 -17.29
CA ASP A 192 -6.89 -6.94 -17.60
C ASP A 192 -7.87 -7.22 -18.74
N ASN A 193 -7.66 -8.29 -19.52
CA ASN A 193 -8.62 -8.70 -20.56
C ASN A 193 -9.64 -9.72 -20.03
N ASP A 194 -9.61 -9.99 -18.74
CA ASP A 194 -10.51 -10.92 -18.08
C ASP A 194 -11.92 -10.31 -17.95
N ASP A 195 -12.95 -11.14 -18.16
CA ASP A 195 -14.36 -10.73 -18.12
C ASP A 195 -14.83 -10.56 -16.68
N TYR A 196 -14.32 -9.53 -16.00
CA TYR A 196 -14.87 -9.05 -14.74
C TYR A 196 -16.20 -8.38 -15.06
N GLY A 197 -17.30 -9.07 -14.74
CA GLY A 197 -18.64 -8.67 -15.15
C GLY A 197 -18.94 -7.17 -15.00
N ALA A 198 -19.86 -6.66 -15.83
CA ALA A 198 -20.13 -5.24 -16.07
C ALA A 198 -20.67 -4.40 -14.88
N ALA A 199 -20.48 -4.84 -13.62
CA ALA A 199 -20.90 -4.13 -12.42
C ALA A 199 -20.10 -2.84 -12.25
N LEU A 200 -20.72 -1.75 -12.69
CA LEU A 200 -20.21 -0.39 -12.52
C LEU A 200 -20.30 0.05 -11.05
N LEU A 201 -19.49 1.03 -10.68
CA LEU A 201 -19.49 1.57 -9.32
C LEU A 201 -20.82 2.24 -9.00
N GLU A 202 -21.50 1.71 -7.98
CA GLU A 202 -22.68 2.34 -7.41
C GLU A 202 -22.28 3.60 -6.65
N LEU A 203 -22.38 4.76 -7.32
CA LEU A 203 -22.07 6.08 -6.74
C LEU A 203 -22.84 6.35 -5.43
N GLU A 204 -24.01 5.74 -5.25
CA GLU A 204 -24.82 5.82 -4.01
C GLU A 204 -24.07 5.31 -2.78
N ARG A 205 -23.19 4.31 -2.93
CA ARG A 205 -22.34 3.79 -1.85
C ARG A 205 -21.35 4.83 -1.32
N PHE A 206 -21.18 5.92 -2.04
CA PHE A 206 -20.23 7.00 -1.74
C PHE A 206 -20.92 8.30 -1.35
N ALA A 207 -22.23 8.26 -1.09
CA ALA A 207 -23.00 9.43 -0.71
C ALA A 207 -22.39 10.14 0.53
N ASP A 208 -21.86 9.37 1.48
CA ASP A 208 -21.27 9.81 2.75
C ASP A 208 -19.84 10.36 2.63
N VAL A 209 -19.17 10.16 1.50
CA VAL A 209 -17.75 10.53 1.32
C VAL A 209 -17.63 11.93 0.72
N THR A 210 -16.70 12.72 1.25
CA THR A 210 -16.21 13.97 0.66
C THR A 210 -14.70 14.10 0.88
N PHE A 211 -13.95 14.33 -0.18
CA PHE A 211 -12.49 14.51 -0.17
C PHE A 211 -12.14 15.99 0.02
N ASN A 212 -12.35 16.49 1.24
CA ASN A 212 -12.25 17.91 1.57
C ASN A 212 -10.86 18.53 1.42
N HIS A 213 -9.82 17.70 1.31
CA HIS A 213 -8.43 18.14 1.23
C HIS A 213 -7.74 17.70 -0.07
N LEU A 214 -8.41 16.92 -0.93
CA LEU A 214 -7.79 16.36 -2.12
C LEU A 214 -7.60 17.45 -3.18
N ARG A 215 -6.34 17.79 -3.46
CA ARG A 215 -5.97 18.89 -4.36
C ARG A 215 -5.45 18.39 -5.71
N GLU A 216 -4.90 17.20 -5.74
CA GLU A 216 -4.31 16.63 -6.94
C GLU A 216 -4.62 15.14 -7.06
N VAL A 217 -5.04 14.75 -8.27
CA VAL A 217 -5.19 13.36 -8.67
C VAL A 217 -4.32 13.09 -9.89
N LYS A 218 -3.60 11.97 -9.89
CA LYS A 218 -2.89 11.43 -11.05
C LYS A 218 -3.46 10.07 -11.41
N LEU A 219 -3.85 9.90 -12.67
CA LEU A 219 -4.28 8.63 -13.24
C LEU A 219 -3.28 8.24 -14.33
N ASP A 220 -2.56 7.15 -14.10
CA ASP A 220 -1.65 6.55 -15.08
C ASP A 220 -2.33 5.38 -15.78
N ASP A 221 -1.91 5.13 -17.02
CA ASP A 221 -2.43 4.08 -17.90
C ASP A 221 -3.94 4.16 -18.13
N PHE A 222 -4.45 5.38 -18.26
CA PHE A 222 -5.87 5.68 -18.47
C PHE A 222 -6.32 5.43 -19.92
N TRP A 223 -7.39 4.67 -20.11
CA TRP A 223 -7.96 4.27 -21.41
C TRP A 223 -9.31 4.93 -21.71
N GLY A 224 -9.99 5.49 -20.70
CA GLY A 224 -11.29 6.14 -20.82
C GLY A 224 -12.48 5.17 -20.87
N ASN A 225 -12.34 3.96 -20.32
CA ASN A 225 -13.45 3.02 -20.21
C ASN A 225 -14.53 3.49 -19.21
N ALA A 226 -15.64 2.76 -19.12
CA ALA A 226 -16.78 3.17 -18.29
C ALA A 226 -16.43 3.30 -16.80
N HIS A 227 -15.64 2.37 -16.25
CA HIS A 227 -15.23 2.33 -14.84
C HIS A 227 -14.28 3.48 -14.50
N GLU A 228 -13.28 3.73 -15.35
CA GLU A 228 -12.36 4.85 -15.23
C GLU A 228 -13.09 6.21 -15.27
N MET A 229 -14.04 6.35 -16.20
CA MET A 229 -14.85 7.56 -16.32
C MET A 229 -15.77 7.76 -15.11
N GLN A 230 -16.23 6.70 -14.48
CA GLN A 230 -17.00 6.78 -13.23
C GLN A 230 -16.13 7.18 -12.04
N LEU A 231 -14.93 6.65 -11.92
CA LEU A 231 -13.97 7.07 -10.91
C LEU A 231 -13.69 8.58 -11.04
N LEU A 232 -13.44 9.08 -12.24
CA LEU A 232 -13.27 10.51 -12.49
C LEU A 232 -14.48 11.33 -12.06
N LYS A 233 -15.70 10.92 -12.47
CA LYS A 233 -16.94 11.61 -12.07
C LYS A 233 -17.10 11.66 -10.55
N LEU A 234 -16.82 10.56 -9.86
CA LEU A 234 -16.87 10.50 -8.40
C LEU A 234 -15.86 11.47 -7.77
N LEU A 235 -14.60 11.43 -8.23
CA LEU A 235 -13.55 12.31 -7.74
C LEU A 235 -13.90 13.78 -7.95
N PHE A 236 -14.42 14.17 -9.11
CA PHE A 236 -14.89 15.54 -9.35
C PHE A 236 -16.07 15.92 -8.46
N ALA A 237 -17.06 15.04 -8.33
CA ALA A 237 -18.26 15.32 -7.54
C ALA A 237 -17.96 15.43 -6.02
N LYS A 238 -16.93 14.73 -5.54
CA LYS A 238 -16.63 14.59 -4.11
C LYS A 238 -15.40 15.36 -3.63
N SER A 239 -14.66 16.04 -4.51
CA SER A 239 -13.43 16.76 -4.15
C SER A 239 -13.59 18.27 -4.35
N PRO A 240 -14.20 19.01 -3.40
CA PRO A 240 -14.52 20.43 -3.58
C PRO A 240 -13.30 21.36 -3.72
N VAL A 241 -12.10 20.90 -3.35
CA VAL A 241 -10.85 21.67 -3.41
C VAL A 241 -9.85 21.12 -4.43
N LEU A 242 -10.29 20.22 -5.31
CA LEU A 242 -9.46 19.64 -6.35
C LEU A 242 -8.99 20.73 -7.31
N VAL A 243 -7.68 20.85 -7.51
CA VAL A 243 -7.06 21.89 -8.34
C VAL A 243 -6.55 21.31 -9.65
N ARG A 244 -6.12 20.04 -9.61
CA ARG A 244 -5.41 19.43 -10.73
C ARG A 244 -5.75 17.95 -10.87
N VAL A 245 -6.05 17.54 -12.11
CA VAL A 245 -6.07 16.14 -12.52
C VAL A 245 -5.06 15.95 -13.64
N ILE A 246 -4.18 14.97 -13.46
CA ILE A 246 -3.18 14.56 -14.45
C ILE A 246 -3.60 13.20 -14.99
N ILE A 247 -3.71 13.09 -16.30
CA ILE A 247 -4.01 11.85 -16.99
C ILE A 247 -2.85 11.52 -17.92
N ASP A 248 -2.14 10.44 -17.65
CA ASP A 248 -1.13 9.85 -18.52
C ASP A 248 -1.76 8.63 -19.22
N SER A 249 -2.14 8.80 -20.50
CA SER A 249 -2.84 7.77 -21.29
C SER A 249 -1.88 6.81 -21.99
N TYR A 250 -2.24 5.52 -22.05
CA TYR A 250 -1.47 4.46 -22.71
C TYR A 250 -1.40 4.64 -24.25
N SER A 251 -2.46 5.19 -24.86
CA SER A 251 -2.58 5.35 -26.30
C SER A 251 -1.99 6.69 -26.78
N HIS A 252 -0.80 6.59 -27.40
CA HIS A 252 0.02 7.61 -28.09
C HIS A 252 1.21 8.17 -27.28
N PRO A 253 2.37 8.41 -27.93
CA PRO A 253 3.58 8.86 -27.26
C PRO A 253 3.33 10.11 -26.40
N LYS A 254 3.31 9.90 -25.07
CA LYS A 254 3.40 10.89 -23.99
C LYS A 254 2.63 12.20 -24.23
N ARG A 255 1.35 12.13 -24.56
CA ARG A 255 0.46 13.29 -24.37
C ARG A 255 -0.04 13.32 -22.93
N ARG A 256 0.74 13.96 -22.05
CA ARG A 256 0.28 14.30 -20.71
C ARG A 256 -0.84 15.31 -20.82
N SER A 257 -2.03 14.93 -20.39
CA SER A 257 -3.18 15.84 -20.36
C SER A 257 -3.31 16.39 -18.94
N LYS A 258 -3.27 17.72 -18.80
CA LYS A 258 -3.52 18.40 -17.52
C LYS A 258 -4.90 19.03 -17.58
N ILE A 259 -5.78 18.60 -16.66
CA ILE A 259 -7.07 19.23 -16.44
C ILE A 259 -6.92 20.11 -15.20
N LEU A 260 -7.15 21.42 -15.38
CA LEU A 260 -7.33 22.36 -14.28
C LEU A 260 -8.83 22.38 -13.98
N VAL A 261 -9.17 22.13 -12.72
CA VAL A 261 -10.56 22.00 -12.23
C VAL A 261 -11.05 23.34 -11.69
#